data_AF-A0A8S4B6H9-F1
#
_entry.id   AF-A0A8S4B6H9-F1
#
_cell.length_a   1.000
_cell.length_b   1.000
_cell.length_c   1.000
_cell.angle_alpha   90.00
_cell.angle_beta   90.00
_cell.angle_gamma   90.00
#
_symmetry.space_group_name_H-M   'P 1'
#
loop_
_entity.id
_entity.type
_entity.pdbx_description
1 polymer ?
#
loop_
_entity_poly.entity_id
_entity_poly.type
_entity_poly.pdbx_seq_one_letter_code
_entity_poly.pdbx_strand_id
1 'polypeptide(L)' 'MDSLGSRCKIVVVGDTQCGKTALLHVFAKDCFPENYVPTVFENYTASFEIDKHRIELNMWDTS' A
#
# COMPACT_ATOMS: atom_id res chain seq x y z
N MET A 1 12.64 -0.63 -26.47
CA MET A 1 11.37 0.08 -26.22
C MET A 1 11.06 -0.14 -24.76
N ASP A 2 11.57 0.76 -23.93
CA ASP A 2 11.47 0.65 -22.48
C ASP A 2 10.00 0.81 -22.10
N SER A 3 9.37 -0.28 -21.64
CA SER A 3 8.13 -0.15 -20.89
C SER A 3 8.50 0.53 -19.57
N LEU A 4 8.48 1.86 -19.53
CA LEU A 4 8.61 2.61 -18.29
C LEU A 4 7.52 2.07 -17.36
N GLY A 5 7.93 1.30 -16.35
CA GLY A 5 7.01 0.82 -15.32
C GLY A 5 6.24 2.01 -14.76
N SER A 6 4.91 1.93 -14.79
CA SER A 6 4.07 3.04 -14.34
C SER A 6 4.11 3.10 -12.82
N ARG A 7 4.52 4.25 -12.27
CA ARG A 7 4.52 4.46 -10.81
C ARG A 7 3.25 5.19 -10.41
N CYS A 8 2.55 4.65 -9.43
CA CYS A 8 1.33 5.24 -8.90
C CYS A 8 1.52 5.53 -7.41
N LYS A 9 1.20 6.76 -6.99
CA LYS A 9 1.15 7.13 -5.57
C LYS A 9 -0.29 7.00 -5.08
N ILE A 10 -0.48 6.21 -4.03
CA ILE A 10 -1.77 5.99 -3.37
C ILE A 10 -1.67 6.56 -1.97
N VAL A 11 -2.64 7.37 -1.57
CA VAL A 11 -2.76 7.88 -0.19
C VAL A 11 -4.07 7.36 0.36
N VAL A 12 -4.02 6.65 1.49
CA VAL A 12 -5.21 6.07 2.12
C VAL A 12 -5.62 6.94 3.29
N VAL A 13 -6.86 7.39 3.30
CA VAL A 13 -7.45 8.29 4.31
C VAL A 13 -8.76 7.72 4.84
N GLY A 14 -9.17 8.15 6.03
CA GLY A 14 -10.39 7.71 6.69
C GLY A 14 -10.27 7.80 8.21
N ASP A 15 -11.35 7.47 8.90
CA ASP A 15 -11.44 7.62 10.35
C ASP A 15 -10.36 6.83 11.13
N THR A 16 -10.14 7.25 12.37
CA THR A 16 -9.27 6.52 13.29
C THR A 16 -9.81 5.10 13.49
N GLN A 17 -8.91 4.10 13.47
CA GLN A 17 -9.23 2.68 13.64
C GLN A 17 -10.19 2.08 12.60
N CYS A 18 -10.43 2.71 11.44
CA CYS A 18 -11.27 2.12 10.39
C CYS A 18 -10.60 0.99 9.57
N GLY A 19 -9.34 0.64 9.88
CA GLY A 19 -8.63 -0.49 9.28
C GLY A 19 -7.67 -0.16 8.13
N LYS A 20 -7.34 1.12 7.90
CA LYS A 20 -6.41 1.58 6.83
C LYS A 20 -5.09 0.80 6.83
N THR A 21 -4.46 0.72 7.99
CA THR A 21 -3.19 0.02 8.20
C THR A 21 -3.32 -1.47 7.97
N ALA A 22 -4.38 -2.10 8.50
CA ALA A 22 -4.62 -3.53 8.28
C ALA A 22 -4.80 -3.85 6.78
N LEU A 23 -5.53 -3.01 6.05
CA LEU A 23 -5.72 -3.15 4.61
C LEU A 23 -4.38 -3.07 3.86
N LEU A 24 -3.58 -2.04 4.11
CA LEU A 24 -2.29 -1.85 3.44
C LEU A 24 -1.28 -2.95 3.82
N HIS A 25 -1.29 -3.39 5.08
CA HIS A 25 -0.39 -4.43 5.56
C HIS A 25 -0.70 -5.78 4.92
N VAL A 26 -1.98 -6.18 4.89
CA VAL A 26 -2.41 -7.41 4.19
C VAL A 26 -2.07 -7.31 2.72
N PHE A 27 -2.37 -6.19 2.07
CA PHE A 27 -2.11 -6.01 0.64
C PHE A 27 -0.61 -6.09 0.29
N ALA A 28 0.27 -5.54 1.14
CA ALA A 28 1.71 -5.50 0.87
C ALA A 28 2.48 -6.72 1.37
N LYS A 29 2.00 -7.40 2.43
CA LYS A 29 2.74 -8.45 3.15
C LYS A 29 2.01 -9.79 3.24
N ASP A 30 0.78 -9.88 2.73
CA ASP A 30 -0.08 -11.07 2.79
C ASP A 30 -0.24 -11.63 4.22
N CYS A 31 -0.25 -10.73 5.20
CA CYS A 31 -0.31 -11.04 6.62
C CYS A 31 -1.20 -10.03 7.35
N PHE A 32 -2.05 -10.52 8.25
CA PHE A 32 -2.89 -9.64 9.06
C PHE A 32 -2.14 -9.23 10.34
N PRO A 33 -2.08 -7.93 10.69
CA PRO A 33 -1.45 -7.51 11.93
C PRO A 33 -2.32 -7.87 13.14
N GLU A 34 -1.85 -8.80 13.97
CA GLU A 34 -2.59 -9.24 15.17
C GLU A 34 -2.63 -8.19 16.29
N ASN A 35 -1.66 -7.28 16.31
CA ASN A 35 -1.54 -6.23 17.31
C ASN A 35 -1.75 -4.86 16.66
N TYR A 36 -2.59 -4.04 17.29
CA TYR A 36 -2.77 -2.65 16.88
C TYR A 36 -1.56 -1.82 17.31
N VAL A 37 -0.79 -1.34 16.34
CA VAL A 37 0.27 -0.35 16.53
C VAL A 37 -0.19 0.94 15.85
N PRO A 38 -0.36 2.06 16.57
CA PRO A 38 -0.75 3.32 15.96
C PRO A 38 0.24 3.74 14.87
N THR A 39 -0.29 4.02 13.68
CA THR A 39 0.52 4.42 12.53
C THR A 39 1.04 5.82 12.73
N VAL A 40 2.36 5.96 12.91
CA VAL A 40 3.03 7.26 12.89
C VAL A 40 3.21 7.70 11.43
N PHE A 41 3.73 6.81 10.59
CA PHE A 41 3.75 6.90 9.13
C PHE A 41 4.35 5.61 8.57
N GLU A 42 3.63 4.89 7.71
CA GLU A 42 4.22 3.75 6.98
C GLU A 42 4.05 3.94 5.46
N ASN A 43 5.15 3.73 4.74
CA ASN A 43 5.17 3.68 3.29
C ASN A 43 5.32 2.23 2.85
N TYR A 44 4.37 1.75 2.07
CA TYR A 44 4.40 0.41 1.49
C TYR A 44 4.66 0.51 0.00
N THR A 45 5.57 -0.32 -0.52
CA THR A 45 5.80 -0.46 -1.96
C THR A 45 5.40 -1.84 -2.41
N ALA A 46 4.58 -1.93 -3.44
CA ALA A 46 4.18 -3.20 -4.05
C ALA A 46 4.29 -3.10 -5.59
N SER A 47 4.71 -4.19 -6.23
CA SER A 47 4.83 -4.28 -7.69
C SER A 47 3.85 -5.30 -8.23
N PHE A 48 3.08 -4.94 -9.25
CA PHE A 48 2.11 -5.81 -9.90
C PHE A 48 2.33 -5.82 -11.41
N GLU A 49 1.93 -6.91 -12.05
CA GLU A 49 1.78 -6.98 -13.49
C GLU A 49 0.29 -6.93 -13.83
N ILE A 50 -0.15 -5.88 -14.51
CA ILE A 50 -1.53 -5.69 -14.97
C ILE A 50 -1.47 -5.50 -16.47
N ASP A 51 -2.16 -6.33 -17.24
CA ASP A 51 -2.18 -6.28 -18.71
C ASP A 51 -0.79 -6.25 -19.35
N LYS A 52 0.18 -7.00 -18.78
CA LYS A 52 1.60 -7.04 -19.19
C LYS A 52 2.37 -5.74 -18.92
N HIS A 53 1.79 -4.82 -18.18
CA HIS A 53 2.45 -3.61 -17.68
C HIS A 53 2.84 -3.80 -16.22
N ARG A 54 4.13 -3.60 -15.93
CA ARG A 54 4.61 -3.55 -14.56
C ARG A 54 4.23 -2.20 -13.94
N ILE A 55 3.51 -2.25 -12.83
CA ILE A 55 3.06 -1.09 -12.07
C ILE A 55 3.69 -1.16 -10.69
N GLU A 56 4.29 -0.05 -10.25
CA GLU A 56 4.81 0.13 -8.90
C GLU A 56 3.85 1.03 -8.12
N LEU A 57 3.27 0.49 -7.05
CA LEU A 57 2.42 1.24 -6.14
C LEU A 57 3.25 1.71 -4.97
N ASN A 58 3.21 3.01 -4.70
CA ASN A 58 3.78 3.63 -3.51
C ASN A 58 2.61 4.12 -2.64
N MET A 59 2.33 3.37 -1.58
CA MET A 59 1.15 3.53 -0.73
C MET A 59 1.50 4.20 0.58
N TRP A 60 0.77 5.26 0.91
CA TRP A 60 0.98 6.12 2.06
C TRP A 60 -0.16 5.89 3.04
N ASP A 61 0.14 5.32 4.20
CA ASP A 61 -0.80 5.19 5.31
C ASP A 61 -0.85 6.48 6.12
N THR A 62 -2.05 6.95 6.47
CA THR A 62 -2.25 8.18 7.24
C THR A 62 -2.94 7.85 8.57
N SER A 63 -2.67 8.62 9.63
CA SER A 63 -3.32 8.42 10.94
C SER A 63 -4.75 8.96 10.96
#